data_AF-A0A166B2F9-F1
#
_entry.id   AF-A0A166B2F9-F1
#
_cell.length_a   1.000
_cell.length_b   1.000
_cell.length_c   1.000
_cell.angle_alpha   90.00
_cell.angle_beta   90.00
_cell.angle_gamma   90.00
#
_symmetry.space_group_name_H-M   'P 1'
#
loop_
_entity.id
_entity.type
_entity.pdbx_description
1 polymer ?
#
loop_
_entity_poly.entity_id
_entity_poly.type
_entity_poly.pdbx_seq_one_letter_code
_entity_poly.pdbx_strand_id
1 'polypeptide(L)'
;MATASPPLKDELDIVIPTIRNLDFLEMWRPFFQPYHLIIVQDGDPSKQIKVPYGFKYDLYNRNDINKLLGPKASCISFKDSACRCFGYMVAKNPSGQDINALEQHIKNLLCPSAPYFFNTLYDPYAEGADFVRGYPFSLREGVPTAVSHGLWLNIPDYDAPTQLVKPSERNTRYVDAVMTIPKSTLFPMCGMNLAFDRDLIGPAMYFGLMGEGQPIGRYDDMWAGWCVKVICDHLGLGVKTGLPYIWHSKASNPFVNLKKEYKGIFWQEEIIPFFQAAVLPKECTTVQACYIELSKQVREKLGKIDPYFTKLADAMVTWIEAWDELNPSK
;
A
#
# COMPACT_ATOMS: atom_id res chain seq x y z
N MET A 1 18.83 4.80 -32.32
CA MET A 1 17.47 5.28 -32.04
C MET A 1 17.53 6.06 -30.74
N ALA A 2 16.68 7.06 -30.51
CA ALA A 2 16.57 7.64 -29.18
C ALA A 2 15.79 6.65 -28.30
N THR A 3 16.35 6.31 -27.13
CA THR A 3 15.58 5.70 -26.03
C THR A 3 14.53 6.71 -25.58
N ALA A 4 13.28 6.27 -25.44
CA ALA A 4 12.18 7.14 -25.00
C ALA A 4 12.30 7.53 -23.51
N SER A 5 11.32 8.28 -22.99
CA SER A 5 11.17 8.59 -21.57
C SER A 5 9.99 7.80 -20.98
N PRO A 6 10.14 7.25 -19.77
CA PRO A 6 9.27 6.23 -19.22
C PRO A 6 8.05 6.91 -18.65
N PRO A 7 6.95 6.17 -18.50
CA PRO A 7 5.81 6.73 -17.84
C PRO A 7 6.20 7.09 -16.40
N LEU A 8 5.74 8.24 -15.94
CA LEU A 8 5.83 8.74 -14.57
C LEU A 8 7.20 8.74 -13.89
N LYS A 9 8.34 8.71 -14.58
CA LYS A 9 9.61 8.99 -13.87
C LYS A 9 9.75 10.47 -13.49
N ASP A 10 9.16 11.38 -14.26
CA ASP A 10 8.94 12.74 -13.78
C ASP A 10 7.86 12.80 -12.70
N GLU A 11 7.26 11.68 -12.25
CA GLU A 11 6.02 11.70 -11.45
C GLU A 11 5.95 10.62 -10.33
N LEU A 12 7.06 9.92 -10.02
CA LEU A 12 7.07 8.79 -9.08
C LEU A 12 8.41 8.63 -8.33
N ASP A 13 8.32 8.37 -7.01
CA ASP A 13 9.40 7.82 -6.19
C ASP A 13 9.19 6.34 -5.85
N ILE A 14 10.30 5.67 -5.54
CA ILE A 14 10.30 4.32 -5.00
C ILE A 14 10.62 4.40 -3.50
N VAL A 15 9.63 4.16 -2.65
CA VAL A 15 9.79 4.18 -1.19
C VAL A 15 10.36 2.84 -0.71
N ILE A 16 11.54 2.87 -0.07
CA ILE A 16 12.28 1.68 0.36
C ILE A 16 12.50 1.71 1.88
N PRO A 17 11.67 1.00 2.68
CA PRO A 17 11.97 0.77 4.10
C PRO A 17 13.14 -0.23 4.22
N THR A 18 14.10 0.04 5.10
CA THR A 18 15.27 -0.84 5.27
C THR A 18 15.89 -0.81 6.68
N ILE A 19 16.56 -1.91 7.00
CA ILE A 19 17.50 -2.03 8.14
C ILE A 19 18.89 -2.54 7.67
N ARG A 20 19.16 -2.44 6.35
CA ARG A 20 20.28 -3.07 5.64
C ARG A 20 20.75 -2.21 4.46
N ASN A 21 21.98 -2.45 4.00
CA ASN A 21 22.47 -1.97 2.71
C ASN A 21 21.53 -2.36 1.57
N LEU A 22 21.46 -1.51 0.55
CA LEU A 22 20.57 -1.67 -0.59
C LEU A 22 21.29 -2.26 -1.80
N ASP A 23 22.18 -3.24 -1.58
CA ASP A 23 23.00 -3.87 -2.62
C ASP A 23 22.14 -4.52 -3.72
N PHE A 24 20.88 -4.89 -3.42
CA PHE A 24 19.91 -5.39 -4.39
C PHE A 24 19.56 -4.36 -5.49
N LEU A 25 19.77 -3.07 -5.26
CA LEU A 25 19.51 -2.02 -6.25
C LEU A 25 20.36 -2.19 -7.51
N GLU A 26 21.52 -2.84 -7.45
CA GLU A 26 22.30 -3.18 -8.66
C GLU A 26 21.51 -4.10 -9.61
N MET A 27 20.76 -5.07 -9.07
CA MET A 27 19.93 -5.99 -9.86
C MET A 27 18.70 -5.28 -10.46
N TRP A 28 18.18 -4.24 -9.78
CA TRP A 28 17.06 -3.42 -10.26
C TRP A 28 17.52 -2.13 -10.95
N ARG A 29 18.84 -1.96 -11.20
CA ARG A 29 19.42 -0.70 -11.68
C ARG A 29 18.76 -0.14 -12.95
N PRO A 30 18.51 -0.93 -14.02
CA PRO A 30 17.85 -0.42 -15.23
C PRO A 30 16.47 0.17 -14.96
N PHE A 31 15.79 -0.35 -13.93
CA PHE A 31 14.40 -0.06 -13.60
C PHE A 31 14.26 1.04 -12.55
N PHE A 32 15.17 1.09 -11.57
CA PHE A 32 15.07 1.94 -10.38
C PHE A 32 16.07 3.11 -10.36
N GLN A 33 17.29 2.97 -10.93
CA GLN A 33 18.23 4.10 -11.05
C GLN A 33 17.66 5.30 -11.80
N PRO A 34 16.78 5.09 -12.79
CA PRO A 34 16.00 6.16 -13.33
C PRO A 34 15.32 7.02 -12.24
N TYR A 35 14.51 6.44 -11.36
CA TYR A 35 13.57 7.15 -10.47
C TYR A 35 14.25 7.75 -9.23
N HIS A 36 13.52 8.60 -8.50
CA HIS A 36 13.94 9.02 -7.16
C HIS A 36 13.64 7.91 -6.14
N LEU A 37 14.53 7.70 -5.17
CA LEU A 37 14.29 6.76 -4.07
C LEU A 37 14.10 7.51 -2.75
N ILE A 38 13.10 7.13 -1.96
CA ILE A 38 12.92 7.61 -0.59
C ILE A 38 13.20 6.46 0.36
N ILE A 39 14.38 6.49 0.99
CA ILE A 39 14.87 5.40 1.83
C ILE A 39 14.51 5.70 3.29
N VAL A 40 13.70 4.83 3.90
CA VAL A 40 13.34 4.95 5.31
C VAL A 40 14.15 3.93 6.11
N GLN A 41 15.16 4.41 6.84
CA GLN A 41 15.97 3.59 7.74
C GLN A 41 15.25 3.40 9.08
N ASP A 42 14.93 2.14 9.38
CA ASP A 42 14.32 1.72 10.64
C ASP A 42 15.33 1.08 11.60
N GLY A 43 14.95 0.93 12.87
CA GLY A 43 15.78 0.36 13.92
C GLY A 43 16.83 1.35 14.45
N ASP A 44 18.11 1.06 14.20
CA ASP A 44 19.25 1.78 14.80
C ASP A 44 19.77 2.88 13.87
N PRO A 45 19.61 4.17 14.21
CA PRO A 45 20.00 5.28 13.35
C PRO A 45 21.52 5.54 13.32
N SER A 46 22.32 4.90 14.19
CA SER A 46 23.78 5.02 14.18
C SER A 46 24.44 4.20 13.07
N LYS A 47 23.72 3.24 12.49
CA LYS A 47 24.24 2.36 11.43
C LYS A 47 24.16 3.04 10.08
N GLN A 48 25.30 3.21 9.41
CA GLN A 48 25.33 3.73 8.04
C GLN A 48 24.79 2.67 7.06
N ILE A 49 23.67 2.97 6.42
CA ILE A 49 23.13 2.20 5.28
C ILE A 49 23.92 2.57 4.02
N LYS A 50 24.44 1.56 3.31
CA LYS A 50 25.05 1.78 1.99
C LYS A 50 24.00 1.70 0.89
N VAL A 51 24.03 2.67 -0.01
CA VAL A 51 23.26 2.72 -1.27
C VAL A 51 24.28 2.63 -2.41
N PRO A 52 24.04 1.84 -3.48
CA PRO A 52 24.97 1.78 -4.61
C PRO A 52 25.10 3.12 -5.34
N TYR A 53 26.23 3.33 -6.02
CA TYR A 53 26.52 4.62 -6.67
C TYR A 53 25.55 4.94 -7.81
N GLY A 54 25.29 6.23 -8.04
CA GLY A 54 24.56 6.74 -9.20
C GLY A 54 23.03 6.72 -9.09
N PHE A 55 22.45 6.35 -7.94
CA PHE A 55 21.04 6.56 -7.64
C PHE A 55 20.80 7.97 -7.07
N LYS A 56 19.64 8.57 -7.36
CA LYS A 56 19.16 9.78 -6.68
C LYS A 56 18.29 9.34 -5.49
N TYR A 57 18.59 9.78 -4.28
CA TYR A 57 17.80 9.40 -3.12
C TYR A 57 17.85 10.44 -1.98
N ASP A 58 16.75 10.53 -1.25
CA ASP A 58 16.72 11.02 0.13
C ASP A 58 16.74 9.82 1.10
N LEU A 59 17.39 9.97 2.24
CA LEU A 59 17.44 8.95 3.30
C LEU A 59 17.05 9.57 4.64
N TYR A 60 16.05 8.99 5.29
CA TYR A 60 15.53 9.41 6.59
C TYR A 60 15.62 8.27 7.59
N ASN A 61 16.14 8.54 8.79
CA ASN A 61 16.09 7.60 9.92
C ASN A 61 15.16 8.13 11.03
N ARG A 62 14.99 7.37 12.11
CA ARG A 62 14.11 7.74 13.24
C ARG A 62 14.44 9.12 13.86
N ASN A 63 15.69 9.59 13.82
CA ASN A 63 16.02 10.94 14.30
C ASN A 63 15.45 12.03 13.39
N ASP A 64 15.45 11.82 12.07
CA ASP A 64 14.90 12.77 11.10
C ASP A 64 13.36 12.80 11.18
N ILE A 65 12.73 11.63 11.31
CA ILE A 65 11.29 11.50 11.56
C ILE A 65 10.89 12.25 12.84
N ASN A 66 11.63 12.05 13.95
CA ASN A 66 11.40 12.74 15.21
C ASN A 66 11.63 14.26 15.10
N LYS A 67 12.59 14.71 14.28
CA LYS A 67 12.89 16.13 14.04
C LYS A 67 11.84 16.82 13.16
N LEU A 68 11.29 16.12 12.17
CA LEU A 68 10.34 16.67 11.21
C LEU A 68 8.89 16.64 11.72
N LEU A 69 8.50 15.58 12.43
CA LEU A 69 7.13 15.42 12.97
C LEU A 69 6.99 15.82 14.45
N GLY A 70 8.10 16.03 15.17
CA GLY A 70 8.05 16.33 16.60
C GLY A 70 7.25 15.29 17.39
N PRO A 71 6.32 15.69 18.27
CA PRO A 71 5.42 14.78 18.98
C PRO A 71 4.59 13.86 18.07
N LYS A 72 4.26 14.29 16.84
CA LYS A 72 3.49 13.48 15.88
C LYS A 72 4.28 12.29 15.33
N ALA A 73 5.61 12.22 15.52
CA ALA A 73 6.43 11.07 15.14
C ALA A 73 5.99 9.73 15.77
N SER A 74 5.17 9.81 16.82
CA SER A 74 4.49 8.68 17.48
C SER A 74 3.47 7.95 16.59
N CYS A 75 2.96 8.55 15.50
CA CYS A 75 2.10 7.85 14.53
C CYS A 75 2.88 6.94 13.57
N ILE A 76 4.18 7.17 13.36
CA ILE A 76 5.03 6.33 12.50
C ILE A 76 5.56 5.14 13.31
N SER A 77 5.18 3.92 12.93
CA SER A 77 5.57 2.70 13.63
C SER A 77 7.07 2.35 13.53
N PHE A 78 7.55 1.43 14.38
CA PHE A 78 8.97 1.20 14.65
C PHE A 78 9.32 -0.28 14.75
N LYS A 79 10.47 -0.67 14.16
CA LYS A 79 10.96 -2.06 14.03
C LYS A 79 10.02 -2.94 13.20
N ASP A 80 9.45 -2.39 12.14
CA ASP A 80 8.47 -3.04 11.27
C ASP A 80 8.43 -2.52 9.82
N SER A 81 7.44 -3.02 9.06
CA SER A 81 7.17 -2.67 7.67
C SER A 81 6.52 -1.28 7.51
N ALA A 82 5.72 -0.85 8.49
CA ALA A 82 4.86 0.32 8.44
C ALA A 82 5.63 1.65 8.54
N CYS A 83 6.90 1.63 8.97
CA CYS A 83 7.80 2.78 8.91
C CYS A 83 7.82 3.47 7.52
N ARG A 84 7.58 2.71 6.43
CA ARG A 84 7.45 3.21 5.05
C ARG A 84 6.41 4.32 4.87
N CYS A 85 5.41 4.44 5.75
CA CYS A 85 4.40 5.49 5.71
C CYS A 85 5.02 6.90 5.74
N PHE A 86 6.15 7.07 6.44
CA PHE A 86 6.88 8.34 6.40
C PHE A 86 7.38 8.68 4.98
N GLY A 87 7.79 7.67 4.19
CA GLY A 87 8.21 7.88 2.81
C GLY A 87 7.07 8.29 1.89
N TYR A 88 5.85 7.78 2.13
CA TYR A 88 4.64 8.20 1.39
C TYR A 88 4.32 9.69 1.57
N MET A 89 4.66 10.27 2.73
CA MET A 89 4.44 11.69 3.02
C MET A 89 5.31 12.64 2.17
N VAL A 90 6.46 12.23 1.63
CA VAL A 90 7.51 13.17 1.13
C VAL A 90 7.88 13.07 -0.38
N ALA A 91 7.10 12.34 -1.17
CA ALA A 91 7.25 12.02 -2.61
C ALA A 91 7.26 13.20 -3.64
N LYS A 92 8.03 13.10 -4.77
CA LYS A 92 8.31 14.08 -5.86
C LYS A 92 8.54 13.45 -7.29
N ASN A 93 9.27 14.10 -8.24
CA ASN A 93 8.95 14.13 -9.72
C ASN A 93 10.15 14.26 -10.82
N PRO A 94 11.20 13.37 -11.02
CA PRO A 94 12.28 13.28 -12.15
C PRO A 94 12.65 12.39 -13.48
N SER A 95 12.28 12.51 -14.81
CA SER A 95 12.25 11.48 -15.98
C SER A 95 13.45 10.84 -16.84
N GLY A 96 13.23 9.68 -17.58
CA GLY A 96 14.12 8.84 -18.52
C GLY A 96 14.20 7.24 -18.38
N GLN A 97 14.13 6.33 -19.42
CA GLN A 97 13.41 4.96 -19.47
C GLN A 97 14.12 3.55 -19.62
N ASP A 98 13.48 2.40 -19.21
CA ASP A 98 13.01 1.17 -20.00
C ASP A 98 12.24 0.04 -19.20
N ILE A 99 11.68 -1.01 -19.86
CA ILE A 99 10.65 -2.02 -19.40
C ILE A 99 10.71 -2.39 -17.91
N ASN A 100 9.57 -2.31 -17.20
CA ASN A 100 9.61 -2.27 -15.73
C ASN A 100 8.39 -2.91 -15.01
N ALA A 101 8.58 -3.55 -13.86
CA ALA A 101 7.46 -3.92 -12.97
C ALA A 101 6.71 -2.68 -12.46
N LEU A 102 7.45 -1.58 -12.28
CA LEU A 102 6.94 -0.25 -12.00
C LEU A 102 6.04 0.28 -13.13
N GLU A 103 6.40 0.02 -14.39
CA GLU A 103 5.62 0.42 -15.56
C GLU A 103 4.28 -0.33 -15.65
N GLN A 104 4.20 -1.58 -15.18
CA GLN A 104 2.92 -2.29 -15.04
C GLN A 104 2.05 -1.67 -13.93
N HIS A 105 2.63 -1.34 -12.77
CA HIS A 105 1.93 -0.56 -11.73
C HIS A 105 1.44 0.80 -12.25
N ILE A 106 2.29 1.52 -13.00
CA ILE A 106 1.96 2.82 -13.58
C ILE A 106 0.84 2.67 -14.62
N LYS A 107 0.91 1.68 -15.53
CA LYS A 107 -0.17 1.38 -16.49
C LYS A 107 -1.49 1.11 -15.78
N ASN A 108 -1.46 0.38 -14.66
CA ASN A 108 -2.66 0.11 -13.86
C ASN A 108 -3.28 1.37 -13.24
N LEU A 109 -2.47 2.31 -12.75
CA LEU A 109 -2.95 3.58 -12.20
C LEU A 109 -3.49 4.51 -13.30
N LEU A 110 -2.80 4.60 -14.44
CA LEU A 110 -3.19 5.44 -15.58
C LEU A 110 -4.40 4.90 -16.37
N CYS A 111 -4.67 3.60 -16.35
CA CYS A 111 -5.86 3.01 -16.94
C CYS A 111 -7.05 3.03 -15.95
N PRO A 112 -8.28 3.40 -16.38
CA PRO A 112 -9.46 3.42 -15.52
C PRO A 112 -9.78 2.06 -14.87
N SER A 113 -10.63 2.08 -13.85
CA SER A 113 -11.15 0.91 -13.13
C SER A 113 -12.64 0.69 -13.41
N ALA A 114 -13.10 -0.55 -13.28
CA ALA A 114 -14.49 -0.98 -13.48
C ALA A 114 -15.13 -1.56 -12.18
N PRO A 115 -15.30 -0.79 -11.09
CA PRO A 115 -15.71 -1.35 -9.80
C PRO A 115 -17.22 -1.60 -9.67
N TYR A 116 -18.04 -0.92 -10.49
CA TYR A 116 -19.51 -0.93 -10.37
C TYR A 116 -20.20 -2.14 -11.05
N PHE A 117 -19.47 -2.85 -11.91
CA PHE A 117 -19.94 -4.09 -12.55
C PHE A 117 -18.73 -4.97 -12.84
N PHE A 118 -18.76 -6.26 -12.49
CA PHE A 118 -17.58 -7.11 -12.62
C PHE A 118 -17.39 -7.60 -14.06
N ASN A 119 -16.32 -7.15 -14.73
CA ASN A 119 -15.92 -7.67 -16.04
C ASN A 119 -15.22 -9.02 -15.87
N THR A 120 -15.80 -10.10 -16.42
CA THR A 120 -15.46 -11.48 -16.04
C THR A 120 -14.29 -12.12 -16.80
N LEU A 121 -13.67 -11.40 -17.74
CA LEU A 121 -12.67 -11.98 -18.66
C LEU A 121 -11.23 -11.49 -18.39
N TYR A 122 -11.06 -10.17 -18.25
CA TYR A 122 -9.78 -9.48 -18.03
C TYR A 122 -10.03 -8.01 -17.63
N ASP A 123 -8.98 -7.19 -17.49
CA ASP A 123 -9.09 -5.74 -17.46
C ASP A 123 -9.57 -5.20 -18.83
N PRO A 124 -10.78 -4.62 -18.94
CA PRO A 124 -11.32 -4.15 -20.22
C PRO A 124 -10.61 -2.89 -20.75
N TYR A 125 -9.70 -2.28 -19.97
CA TYR A 125 -8.90 -1.12 -20.39
C TYR A 125 -7.48 -1.51 -20.85
N ALA A 126 -7.17 -2.80 -20.96
CA ALA A 126 -5.93 -3.27 -21.57
C ALA A 126 -5.94 -3.05 -23.10
N GLU A 127 -4.76 -3.03 -23.70
CA GLU A 127 -4.61 -2.82 -25.14
C GLU A 127 -5.16 -4.04 -25.91
N GLY A 128 -6.10 -3.80 -26.83
CA GLY A 128 -6.81 -4.87 -27.54
C GLY A 128 -7.88 -5.61 -26.70
N ALA A 129 -8.19 -5.13 -25.50
CA ALA A 129 -9.26 -5.64 -24.66
C ALA A 129 -10.61 -4.94 -24.93
N ASP A 130 -11.71 -5.59 -24.57
CA ASP A 130 -13.07 -5.11 -24.82
C ASP A 130 -14.04 -5.54 -23.71
N PHE A 131 -15.10 -4.76 -23.47
CA PHE A 131 -16.07 -5.08 -22.41
C PHE A 131 -16.99 -6.24 -22.80
N VAL A 132 -17.12 -7.24 -21.92
CA VAL A 132 -17.90 -8.45 -22.19
C VAL A 132 -19.37 -8.16 -22.48
N ARG A 133 -20.03 -9.07 -23.22
CA ARG A 133 -21.47 -8.98 -23.51
C ARG A 133 -22.28 -8.87 -22.20
N GLY A 134 -23.23 -7.95 -22.15
CA GLY A 134 -24.03 -7.66 -20.96
C GLY A 134 -23.42 -6.60 -20.02
N TYR A 135 -22.15 -6.21 -20.19
CA TYR A 135 -21.58 -5.08 -19.43
C TYR A 135 -22.23 -3.75 -19.88
N PRO A 136 -22.89 -2.99 -19.00
CA PRO A 136 -23.65 -1.79 -19.37
C PRO A 136 -22.79 -0.70 -20.01
N PHE A 137 -23.22 -0.16 -21.16
CA PHE A 137 -22.48 0.88 -21.89
C PHE A 137 -22.23 2.14 -21.05
N SER A 138 -23.19 2.54 -20.22
CA SER A 138 -23.10 3.69 -19.30
C SER A 138 -22.11 3.51 -18.14
N LEU A 139 -21.44 2.36 -18.02
CA LEU A 139 -20.43 2.08 -17.00
C LEU A 139 -19.04 1.79 -17.60
N ARG A 140 -18.86 2.00 -18.92
CA ARG A 140 -17.62 1.66 -19.66
C ARG A 140 -16.53 2.72 -19.61
N GLU A 141 -16.84 3.93 -19.15
CA GLU A 141 -15.84 4.98 -18.91
C GLU A 141 -15.04 4.72 -17.61
N GLY A 142 -15.65 3.98 -16.68
CA GLY A 142 -15.01 3.58 -15.43
C GLY A 142 -14.86 4.70 -14.41
N VAL A 143 -13.78 4.61 -13.63
CA VAL A 143 -13.35 5.59 -12.62
C VAL A 143 -11.82 5.67 -12.57
N PRO A 144 -11.20 6.74 -12.04
CA PRO A 144 -9.77 6.81 -11.80
C PRO A 144 -9.27 5.66 -10.91
N THR A 145 -8.12 5.05 -11.22
CA THR A 145 -7.54 3.97 -10.41
C THR A 145 -6.59 4.55 -9.36
N ALA A 146 -7.01 4.57 -8.11
CA ALA A 146 -6.22 5.13 -7.02
C ALA A 146 -5.16 4.16 -6.48
N VAL A 147 -5.31 2.84 -6.65
CA VAL A 147 -4.36 1.83 -6.17
C VAL A 147 -4.17 0.69 -7.17
N SER A 148 -2.91 0.29 -7.37
CA SER A 148 -2.51 -0.93 -8.07
C SER A 148 -1.76 -1.86 -7.11
N HIS A 149 -2.37 -3.01 -6.83
CA HIS A 149 -1.80 -4.10 -6.02
C HIS A 149 -1.26 -5.22 -6.94
N GLY A 150 0.00 -5.58 -6.76
CA GLY A 150 0.64 -6.67 -7.49
C GLY A 150 0.62 -8.00 -6.74
N LEU A 151 1.04 -9.08 -7.40
CA LEU A 151 1.03 -10.44 -6.86
C LEU A 151 2.44 -11.04 -6.73
N TRP A 152 2.53 -12.25 -6.18
CA TRP A 152 3.80 -12.91 -5.84
C TRP A 152 4.01 -14.20 -6.61
N LEU A 153 5.19 -14.34 -7.23
CA LEU A 153 5.74 -15.63 -7.65
C LEU A 153 6.69 -16.16 -6.57
N ASN A 154 7.01 -17.45 -6.66
CA ASN A 154 7.80 -18.20 -5.67
C ASN A 154 7.09 -18.31 -4.32
N ILE A 155 7.39 -17.48 -3.32
CA ILE A 155 6.78 -17.61 -1.99
C ILE A 155 5.47 -16.79 -1.93
N PRO A 156 4.29 -17.43 -1.88
CA PRO A 156 3.03 -16.70 -1.75
C PRO A 156 2.95 -15.96 -0.41
N ASP A 157 2.21 -14.87 -0.38
CA ASP A 157 1.93 -14.13 0.85
C ASP A 157 0.77 -14.81 1.59
N TYR A 158 1.15 -15.74 2.47
CA TYR A 158 0.25 -16.52 3.31
C TYR A 158 0.39 -16.13 4.78
N ASP A 159 -0.70 -16.29 5.51
CA ASP A 159 -0.70 -16.30 6.97
C ASP A 159 0.26 -17.37 7.53
N ALA A 160 0.76 -17.14 8.73
CA ALA A 160 1.71 -18.03 9.37
C ALA A 160 1.17 -19.46 9.60
N PRO A 161 -0.10 -19.69 10.02
CA PRO A 161 -0.69 -21.03 10.04
C PRO A 161 -0.56 -21.77 8.70
N THR A 162 -1.00 -21.16 7.58
CA THR A 162 -0.90 -21.76 6.23
C THR A 162 0.56 -21.98 5.84
N GLN A 163 1.47 -21.04 6.15
CA GLN A 163 2.90 -21.18 5.90
C GLN A 163 3.55 -22.31 6.73
N LEU A 164 3.05 -22.59 7.94
CA LEU A 164 3.51 -23.72 8.78
C LEU A 164 3.09 -25.07 8.19
N VAL A 165 1.87 -25.19 7.65
CA VAL A 165 1.38 -26.46 7.07
C VAL A 165 1.80 -26.65 5.61
N LYS A 166 2.28 -25.60 4.92
CA LYS A 166 2.75 -25.66 3.52
C LYS A 166 4.13 -25.01 3.26
N PRO A 167 5.19 -25.31 4.02
CA PRO A 167 6.49 -24.63 3.90
C PRO A 167 7.16 -24.79 2.52
N SER A 168 6.80 -25.84 1.78
CA SER A 168 7.32 -26.16 0.45
C SER A 168 6.45 -25.67 -0.72
N GLU A 169 5.24 -25.16 -0.49
CA GLU A 169 4.40 -24.66 -1.58
C GLU A 169 5.00 -23.39 -2.21
N ARG A 170 4.92 -23.29 -3.53
CA ARG A 170 5.38 -22.12 -4.28
C ARG A 170 4.35 -21.72 -5.32
N ASN A 171 4.09 -20.42 -5.45
CA ASN A 171 3.30 -19.94 -6.58
C ASN A 171 4.14 -19.90 -7.85
N THR A 172 3.90 -20.87 -8.72
CA THR A 172 4.41 -20.92 -10.11
C THR A 172 3.36 -20.47 -11.12
N ARG A 173 2.14 -20.13 -10.68
CA ARG A 173 1.04 -19.67 -11.53
C ARG A 173 1.12 -18.17 -11.71
N TYR A 174 1.78 -17.77 -12.79
CA TYR A 174 1.60 -16.43 -13.38
C TYR A 174 0.22 -16.39 -14.05
N VAL A 175 -0.63 -15.44 -13.65
CA VAL A 175 -1.91 -15.17 -14.30
C VAL A 175 -1.74 -13.85 -15.05
N ASP A 176 -1.75 -13.90 -16.37
CA ASP A 176 -1.57 -12.73 -17.23
C ASP A 176 -2.84 -11.89 -17.29
N ALA A 177 -3.20 -11.29 -16.16
CA ALA A 177 -4.41 -10.52 -15.98
C ALA A 177 -4.25 -9.43 -14.93
N VAL A 178 -4.97 -8.34 -15.15
CA VAL A 178 -5.30 -7.33 -14.15
C VAL A 178 -6.81 -7.39 -13.96
N MET A 179 -7.30 -7.10 -12.75
CA MET A 179 -8.72 -7.07 -12.41
C MET A 179 -9.01 -5.87 -11.53
N THR A 180 -10.15 -5.22 -11.74
CA THR A 180 -10.67 -4.25 -10.75
C THR A 180 -11.30 -5.00 -9.59
N ILE A 181 -11.01 -4.59 -8.36
CA ILE A 181 -11.67 -5.11 -7.16
C ILE A 181 -13.06 -4.47 -7.05
N PRO A 182 -14.17 -5.25 -7.07
CA PRO A 182 -15.52 -4.68 -7.12
C PRO A 182 -15.87 -3.79 -5.94
N LYS A 183 -16.81 -2.85 -6.13
CA LYS A 183 -17.35 -2.02 -5.05
C LYS A 183 -17.92 -2.88 -3.92
N SER A 184 -17.73 -2.44 -2.68
CA SER A 184 -18.13 -3.13 -1.44
C SER A 184 -17.48 -4.51 -1.24
N THR A 185 -16.38 -4.81 -1.94
CA THR A 185 -15.57 -6.01 -1.75
C THR A 185 -14.21 -5.63 -1.16
N LEU A 186 -13.87 -6.19 0.01
CA LEU A 186 -12.56 -6.04 0.64
C LEU A 186 -11.54 -7.04 0.04
N PHE A 187 -10.25 -6.78 0.25
CA PHE A 187 -9.16 -7.63 -0.22
C PHE A 187 -8.00 -7.66 0.78
N PRO A 188 -7.18 -8.73 0.83
CA PRO A 188 -5.91 -8.70 1.55
C PRO A 188 -4.87 -7.93 0.72
N MET A 189 -4.56 -6.70 1.12
CA MET A 189 -3.53 -5.90 0.46
C MET A 189 -2.15 -6.23 1.03
N CYS A 190 -1.20 -6.61 0.17
CA CYS A 190 0.20 -6.72 0.52
C CYS A 190 0.92 -5.38 0.27
N GLY A 191 1.61 -4.85 1.28
CA GLY A 191 2.28 -3.55 1.24
C GLY A 191 3.64 -3.57 0.54
N MET A 192 4.07 -4.69 -0.03
CA MET A 192 5.41 -4.87 -0.62
C MET A 192 5.44 -4.91 -2.16
N ASN A 193 4.29 -5.08 -2.83
CA ASN A 193 4.14 -5.02 -4.29
C ASN A 193 2.92 -4.15 -4.60
N LEU A 194 3.08 -2.84 -4.41
CA LEU A 194 1.99 -1.87 -4.32
C LEU A 194 2.43 -0.52 -4.89
N ALA A 195 1.57 0.09 -5.70
CA ALA A 195 1.63 1.49 -6.08
C ALA A 195 0.26 2.14 -5.88
N PHE A 196 0.24 3.44 -5.60
CA PHE A 196 -0.99 4.21 -5.41
C PHE A 196 -0.80 5.63 -5.92
N ASP A 197 -1.90 6.23 -6.38
CA ASP A 197 -1.95 7.65 -6.67
C ASP A 197 -2.01 8.43 -5.36
N ARG A 198 -0.98 9.26 -5.15
CA ARG A 198 -0.78 9.97 -3.89
C ARG A 198 -1.83 11.05 -3.64
N ASP A 199 -2.34 11.68 -4.68
CA ASP A 199 -3.28 12.79 -4.56
C ASP A 199 -4.74 12.28 -4.52
N LEU A 200 -5.02 11.12 -5.14
CA LEU A 200 -6.32 10.45 -5.05
C LEU A 200 -6.56 9.70 -3.72
N ILE A 201 -5.53 9.13 -3.08
CA ILE A 201 -5.73 8.29 -1.87
C ILE A 201 -4.62 8.33 -0.82
N GLY A 202 -3.54 9.10 -1.03
CA GLY A 202 -2.38 9.17 -0.12
C GLY A 202 -2.68 9.35 1.37
N PRO A 203 -3.60 10.26 1.78
CA PRO A 203 -3.94 10.43 3.19
C PRO A 203 -4.55 9.17 3.86
N ALA A 204 -5.12 8.24 3.08
CA ALA A 204 -5.65 6.97 3.61
C ALA A 204 -4.63 5.83 3.64
N MET A 205 -3.45 5.99 3.01
CA MET A 205 -2.42 4.96 2.90
C MET A 205 -1.56 4.84 4.18
N TYR A 206 -2.23 4.69 5.33
CA TYR A 206 -1.61 4.57 6.65
C TYR A 206 -1.78 3.17 7.23
N PHE A 207 -0.63 2.54 7.51
CA PHE A 207 -0.49 1.15 7.94
C PHE A 207 -0.73 0.94 9.46
N GLY A 208 -1.02 2.01 10.20
CA GLY A 208 -1.32 1.94 11.63
C GLY A 208 -0.10 1.70 12.53
N LEU A 209 -0.37 1.22 13.75
CA LEU A 209 0.62 0.97 14.79
C LEU A 209 0.74 -0.53 15.09
N MET A 210 1.57 -1.27 14.35
CA MET A 210 1.69 -2.74 14.52
C MET A 210 3.12 -3.23 14.80
N GLY A 211 3.99 -2.32 15.24
CA GLY A 211 5.40 -2.56 15.54
C GLY A 211 5.70 -2.93 17.00
N GLU A 212 6.84 -2.48 17.50
CA GLU A 212 7.30 -2.81 18.84
C GLU A 212 6.30 -2.39 19.94
N GLY A 213 6.04 -3.32 20.88
CA GLY A 213 5.13 -3.11 22.00
C GLY A 213 3.63 -3.04 21.64
N GLN A 214 3.24 -3.34 20.40
CA GLN A 214 1.83 -3.38 20.00
C GLN A 214 1.28 -4.83 20.08
N PRO A 215 -0.02 -5.03 20.38
CA PRO A 215 -0.57 -6.36 20.63
C PRO A 215 -0.91 -7.15 19.36
N ILE A 216 -0.72 -6.56 18.18
CA ILE A 216 -0.93 -7.12 16.84
C ILE A 216 0.25 -6.72 15.96
N GLY A 217 0.67 -7.59 15.03
CA GLY A 217 1.72 -7.33 14.05
C GLY A 217 1.49 -8.13 12.76
N ARG A 218 2.00 -7.63 11.62
CA ARG A 218 1.80 -8.23 10.28
C ARG A 218 0.33 -8.28 9.83
N TYR A 219 -0.41 -7.24 10.20
CA TYR A 219 -1.76 -6.92 9.71
C TYR A 219 -1.83 -5.48 9.16
N ASP A 220 -0.66 -4.84 9.05
CA ASP A 220 -0.46 -3.40 8.85
C ASP A 220 -0.85 -2.92 7.44
N ASP A 221 -0.48 -3.67 6.42
CA ASP A 221 -0.88 -3.45 5.03
C ASP A 221 -2.32 -3.85 4.77
N MET A 222 -2.78 -4.99 5.28
CA MET A 222 -4.18 -5.40 5.18
C MET A 222 -5.15 -4.36 5.79
N TRP A 223 -4.82 -3.82 6.97
CA TRP A 223 -5.58 -2.73 7.59
C TRP A 223 -5.63 -1.48 6.71
N ALA A 224 -4.49 -1.04 6.17
CA ALA A 224 -4.45 0.08 5.23
C ALA A 224 -5.33 -0.20 4.00
N GLY A 225 -5.25 -1.41 3.44
CA GLY A 225 -6.04 -1.84 2.29
C GLY A 225 -7.55 -1.81 2.51
N TRP A 226 -8.02 -2.17 3.71
CA TRP A 226 -9.44 -2.11 4.06
C TRP A 226 -9.93 -0.66 4.24
N CYS A 227 -9.15 0.19 4.93
CA CYS A 227 -9.43 1.62 5.02
C CYS A 227 -9.49 2.27 3.63
N VAL A 228 -8.44 2.08 2.83
CA VAL A 228 -8.33 2.53 1.44
C VAL A 228 -9.53 2.08 0.62
N LYS A 229 -9.93 0.80 0.71
CA LYS A 229 -11.00 0.27 -0.13
C LYS A 229 -12.38 0.88 0.18
N VAL A 230 -12.71 1.06 1.46
CA VAL A 230 -13.96 1.74 1.88
C VAL A 230 -13.97 3.20 1.40
N ILE A 231 -12.84 3.89 1.48
CA ILE A 231 -12.74 5.30 1.07
C ILE A 231 -12.78 5.45 -0.45
N CYS A 232 -12.10 4.58 -1.21
CA CYS A 232 -12.22 4.51 -2.66
C CYS A 232 -13.66 4.24 -3.09
N ASP A 233 -14.33 3.25 -2.48
CA ASP A 233 -15.72 2.92 -2.81
C ASP A 233 -16.69 4.07 -2.51
N HIS A 234 -16.41 4.89 -1.50
CA HIS A 234 -17.20 6.08 -1.16
C HIS A 234 -16.95 7.25 -2.12
N LEU A 235 -15.68 7.59 -2.38
CA LEU A 235 -15.28 8.70 -3.25
C LEU A 235 -15.40 8.37 -4.76
N GLY A 236 -15.73 7.13 -5.11
CA GLY A 236 -15.91 6.70 -6.50
C GLY A 236 -14.59 6.44 -7.23
N LEU A 237 -13.58 5.91 -6.52
CA LEU A 237 -12.25 5.58 -7.03
C LEU A 237 -12.07 4.06 -7.15
N GLY A 238 -11.13 3.65 -8.01
CA GLY A 238 -10.83 2.26 -8.31
C GLY A 238 -9.63 1.69 -7.56
N VAL A 239 -9.64 0.37 -7.39
CA VAL A 239 -8.48 -0.42 -6.93
C VAL A 239 -8.32 -1.60 -7.89
N LYS A 240 -7.11 -1.81 -8.41
CA LYS A 240 -6.75 -2.95 -9.26
C LYS A 240 -5.84 -3.94 -8.55
N THR A 241 -5.97 -5.22 -8.91
CA THR A 241 -5.11 -6.32 -8.45
C THR A 241 -4.72 -7.24 -9.62
N GLY A 242 -3.52 -7.83 -9.60
CA GLY A 242 -3.05 -8.74 -10.65
C GLY A 242 -1.57 -8.54 -10.97
N LEU A 243 -1.26 -8.25 -12.22
CA LEU A 243 0.06 -7.71 -12.59
C LEU A 243 0.34 -6.39 -11.84
N PRO A 244 1.59 -6.06 -11.47
CA PRO A 244 2.81 -6.85 -11.69
C PRO A 244 2.96 -8.03 -10.73
N TYR A 245 3.68 -9.06 -11.18
CA TYR A 245 4.21 -10.10 -10.30
C TYR A 245 5.66 -9.80 -9.90
N ILE A 246 5.99 -9.91 -8.61
CA ILE A 246 7.37 -9.89 -8.12
C ILE A 246 7.77 -11.29 -7.61
N TRP A 247 9.02 -11.68 -7.82
CA TRP A 247 9.58 -12.94 -7.33
C TRP A 247 9.94 -12.84 -5.84
N HIS A 248 9.08 -13.37 -4.97
CA HIS A 248 9.30 -13.30 -3.52
C HIS A 248 10.35 -14.34 -3.09
N SER A 249 11.56 -13.88 -2.78
CA SER A 249 12.72 -14.75 -2.57
C SER A 249 12.88 -15.31 -1.15
N LYS A 250 12.12 -14.83 -0.15
CA LYS A 250 12.42 -15.11 1.27
C LYS A 250 11.20 -15.13 2.20
N ALA A 251 10.90 -16.30 2.75
CA ALA A 251 10.03 -16.41 3.93
C ALA A 251 10.75 -15.88 5.20
N SER A 252 9.99 -15.22 6.08
CA SER A 252 10.36 -14.99 7.48
C SER A 252 10.10 -16.28 8.32
N ASN A 253 10.45 -16.27 9.61
CA ASN A 253 10.22 -17.45 10.46
C ASN A 253 8.72 -17.54 10.83
N PRO A 254 8.01 -18.60 10.42
CA PRO A 254 6.55 -18.67 10.59
C PRO A 254 6.13 -18.80 12.07
N PHE A 255 6.94 -19.41 12.95
CA PHE A 255 6.64 -19.44 14.39
C PHE A 255 6.77 -18.06 15.07
N VAL A 256 7.60 -17.17 14.50
CA VAL A 256 7.70 -15.77 14.95
C VAL A 256 6.56 -14.94 14.37
N ASN A 257 6.20 -15.17 13.11
CA ASN A 257 5.06 -14.54 12.45
C ASN A 257 3.74 -14.87 13.20
N LEU A 258 3.48 -16.15 13.48
CA LEU A 258 2.27 -16.61 14.19
C LEU A 258 2.06 -15.90 15.53
N LYS A 259 3.13 -15.62 16.28
CA LYS A 259 3.05 -14.89 17.56
C LYS A 259 2.66 -13.41 17.40
N LYS A 260 2.91 -12.81 16.24
CA LYS A 260 2.48 -11.44 15.90
C LYS A 260 1.05 -11.42 15.34
N GLU A 261 0.75 -12.40 14.49
CA GLU A 261 -0.52 -12.53 13.77
C GLU A 261 -1.66 -13.07 14.65
N TYR A 262 -1.37 -13.83 15.72
CA TYR A 262 -2.38 -14.52 16.56
C TYR A 262 -3.57 -13.64 16.98
N LYS A 263 -3.33 -12.42 17.48
CA LYS A 263 -4.41 -11.49 17.83
C LYS A 263 -5.16 -10.99 16.59
N GLY A 264 -4.44 -10.73 15.50
CA GLY A 264 -5.03 -10.31 14.23
C GLY A 264 -5.96 -11.36 13.66
N ILE A 265 -5.56 -12.64 13.65
CA ILE A 265 -6.37 -13.77 13.19
C ILE A 265 -7.70 -13.85 13.96
N PHE A 266 -7.67 -13.65 15.28
CA PHE A 266 -8.90 -13.67 16.10
C PHE A 266 -9.74 -12.39 15.92
N TRP A 267 -9.12 -11.22 15.84
CA TRP A 267 -9.84 -9.94 15.68
C TRP A 267 -10.35 -9.71 14.27
N GLN A 268 -9.81 -10.39 13.25
CA GLN A 268 -10.23 -10.27 11.86
C GLN A 268 -11.70 -10.61 11.67
N GLU A 269 -12.23 -11.55 12.45
CA GLU A 269 -13.66 -11.93 12.46
C GLU A 269 -14.60 -10.80 12.91
N GLU A 270 -14.11 -9.78 13.63
CA GLU A 270 -14.85 -8.57 13.99
C GLU A 270 -14.50 -7.38 13.06
N ILE A 271 -13.22 -7.27 12.66
CA ILE A 271 -12.72 -6.20 11.80
C ILE A 271 -13.30 -6.27 10.38
N ILE A 272 -13.43 -7.47 9.80
CA ILE A 272 -13.97 -7.64 8.44
C ILE A 272 -15.46 -7.26 8.37
N PRO A 273 -16.36 -7.74 9.25
CA PRO A 273 -17.73 -7.25 9.32
C PRO A 273 -17.82 -5.75 9.61
N PHE A 274 -16.95 -5.19 10.45
CA PHE A 274 -16.86 -3.73 10.67
C PHE A 274 -16.61 -2.96 9.37
N PHE A 275 -15.63 -3.37 8.55
CA PHE A 275 -15.33 -2.70 7.28
C PHE A 275 -16.39 -2.97 6.21
N GLN A 276 -17.02 -4.15 6.19
CA GLN A 276 -18.15 -4.45 5.30
C GLN A 276 -19.41 -3.64 5.64
N ALA A 277 -19.61 -3.31 6.92
CA ALA A 277 -20.71 -2.47 7.42
C ALA A 277 -20.33 -0.99 7.59
N ALA A 278 -19.14 -0.58 7.14
CA ALA A 278 -18.69 0.81 7.22
C ALA A 278 -19.42 1.66 6.16
N VAL A 279 -20.09 2.71 6.62
CA VAL A 279 -20.74 3.71 5.77
C VAL A 279 -20.22 5.08 6.18
N LEU A 280 -19.80 5.87 5.20
CA LEU A 280 -19.31 7.23 5.40
C LEU A 280 -20.42 8.25 5.02
N PRO A 281 -20.55 9.38 5.74
CA PRO A 281 -21.45 10.48 5.37
C PRO A 281 -21.12 11.02 3.98
N LYS A 282 -22.14 11.47 3.23
CA LYS A 282 -21.95 12.04 1.87
C LYS A 282 -21.16 13.35 1.88
N GLU A 283 -21.12 13.98 3.05
CA GLU A 283 -20.43 15.22 3.38
C GLU A 283 -18.90 14.99 3.51
N CYS A 284 -18.46 13.74 3.71
CA CYS A 284 -17.06 13.36 3.63
C CYS A 284 -16.64 13.25 2.15
N THR A 285 -16.25 14.37 1.55
CA THR A 285 -15.88 14.48 0.12
C THR A 285 -14.37 14.47 -0.15
N THR A 286 -13.52 14.45 0.88
CA THR A 286 -12.06 14.34 0.77
C THR A 286 -11.55 13.09 1.47
N VAL A 287 -10.36 12.63 1.08
CA VAL A 287 -9.71 11.45 1.70
C VAL A 287 -9.48 11.68 3.19
N GLN A 288 -9.02 12.88 3.59
CA GLN A 288 -8.86 13.27 4.99
C GLN A 288 -10.19 13.19 5.76
N ALA A 289 -11.27 13.78 5.24
CA ALA A 289 -12.57 13.78 5.91
C ALA A 289 -13.11 12.34 6.06
N CYS A 290 -12.91 11.50 5.06
CA CYS A 290 -13.27 10.08 5.10
C CYS A 290 -12.45 9.30 6.15
N TYR A 291 -11.14 9.52 6.23
CA TYR A 291 -10.25 8.82 7.16
C TYR A 291 -10.47 9.25 8.62
N ILE A 292 -10.74 10.55 8.85
CA ILE A 292 -11.13 11.10 10.15
C ILE A 292 -12.51 10.60 10.60
N GLU A 293 -13.47 10.40 9.70
CA GLU A 293 -14.75 9.80 10.07
C GLU A 293 -14.62 8.30 10.36
N LEU A 294 -13.84 7.58 9.54
CA LEU A 294 -13.52 6.17 9.75
C LEU A 294 -12.83 5.94 11.10
N SER A 295 -11.90 6.81 11.55
CA SER A 295 -11.24 6.67 12.85
C SER A 295 -12.20 6.81 14.04
N LYS A 296 -13.25 7.66 13.94
CA LYS A 296 -14.32 7.72 14.95
C LYS A 296 -15.06 6.38 15.04
N GLN A 297 -15.41 5.80 13.90
CA GLN A 297 -16.08 4.50 13.86
C GLN A 297 -15.18 3.36 14.40
N VAL A 298 -13.87 3.38 14.10
CA VAL A 298 -12.89 2.45 14.70
C VAL A 298 -12.89 2.57 16.23
N ARG A 299 -12.85 3.80 16.77
CA ARG A 299 -12.89 4.02 18.23
C ARG A 299 -14.18 3.51 18.86
N GLU A 300 -15.33 3.83 18.26
CA GLU A 300 -16.64 3.49 18.83
C GLU A 300 -16.96 1.99 18.73
N LYS A 301 -16.61 1.35 17.61
CA LYS A 301 -16.98 -0.04 17.32
C LYS A 301 -15.87 -1.01 17.74
N LEU A 302 -14.64 -0.82 17.28
CA LEU A 302 -13.51 -1.72 17.55
C LEU A 302 -12.79 -1.42 18.88
N GLY A 303 -12.88 -0.19 19.41
CA GLY A 303 -12.34 0.16 20.74
C GLY A 303 -12.90 -0.66 21.92
N LYS A 304 -13.99 -1.41 21.69
CA LYS A 304 -14.59 -2.38 22.63
C LYS A 304 -13.84 -3.72 22.68
N ILE A 305 -13.02 -4.03 21.67
CA ILE A 305 -12.29 -5.30 21.53
C ILE A 305 -10.99 -5.28 22.34
N ASP A 306 -10.21 -4.20 22.20
CA ASP A 306 -8.95 -3.97 22.91
C ASP A 306 -8.64 -2.45 22.91
N PRO A 307 -8.13 -1.86 24.00
CA PRO A 307 -7.71 -0.45 24.06
C PRO A 307 -6.75 -0.02 22.93
N TYR A 308 -6.06 -0.98 22.30
CA TYR A 308 -5.32 -0.79 21.07
C TYR A 308 -6.10 -0.04 19.98
N PHE A 309 -7.36 -0.38 19.72
CA PHE A 309 -8.12 0.25 18.63
C PHE A 309 -8.49 1.71 18.94
N THR A 310 -8.67 2.06 20.21
CA THR A 310 -8.81 3.46 20.65
C THR A 310 -7.53 4.24 20.36
N LYS A 311 -6.36 3.70 20.72
CA LYS A 311 -5.05 4.29 20.42
C LYS A 311 -4.77 4.37 18.91
N LEU A 312 -5.19 3.37 18.14
CA LEU A 312 -5.07 3.36 16.69
C LEU A 312 -5.92 4.47 16.06
N ALA A 313 -7.15 4.68 16.55
CA ALA A 313 -7.99 5.79 16.13
C ALA A 313 -7.40 7.17 16.46
N ASP A 314 -6.69 7.32 17.59
CA ASP A 314 -5.92 8.53 17.89
C ASP A 314 -4.79 8.72 16.86
N ALA A 315 -4.01 7.66 16.60
CA ALA A 315 -2.92 7.70 15.62
C ALA A 315 -3.39 7.96 14.19
N MET A 316 -4.59 7.50 13.80
CA MET A 316 -5.23 7.81 12.52
C MET A 316 -5.55 9.31 12.38
N VAL A 317 -5.93 9.99 13.46
CA VAL A 317 -6.14 11.46 13.45
C VAL A 317 -4.78 12.17 13.35
N THR A 318 -3.82 11.84 14.21
CA THR A 318 -2.48 12.44 14.19
C THR A 318 -1.72 12.19 12.88
N TRP A 319 -1.99 11.09 12.18
CA TRP A 319 -1.49 10.84 10.83
C TRP A 319 -2.01 11.88 9.82
N ILE A 320 -3.31 12.19 9.83
CA ILE A 320 -3.89 13.20 8.94
C ILE A 320 -3.38 14.61 9.29
N GLU A 321 -3.29 14.95 10.58
CA GLU A 321 -2.68 16.22 11.02
C GLU A 321 -1.23 16.37 10.52
N ALA A 322 -0.43 15.30 10.62
CA ALA A 322 0.95 15.27 10.11
C ALA A 322 1.01 15.29 8.58
N TRP A 323 0.04 14.69 7.89
CA TRP A 323 -0.05 14.71 6.43
C TRP A 323 -0.30 16.12 5.93
N ASP A 324 -1.32 16.80 6.46
CA ASP A 324 -1.73 18.14 6.02
C ASP A 324 -0.70 19.22 6.43
N GLU A 325 0.03 19.06 7.54
CA GLU A 325 1.16 19.94 7.90
C GLU A 325 2.36 19.82 6.95
N LEU A 326 2.66 18.61 6.47
CA LEU A 326 3.70 18.39 5.46
C LEU A 326 3.23 18.71 4.03
N ASN A 327 1.91 18.72 3.81
CA ASN A 327 1.28 18.86 2.49
C ASN A 327 0.14 19.89 2.54
N PRO A 328 0.43 21.16 2.85
CA PRO A 328 -0.58 22.21 2.84
C PRO A 328 -1.19 22.33 1.44
N SER A 329 -2.53 22.46 1.38
CA SER A 329 -3.26 22.76 0.16
C SER A 329 -2.68 24.01 -0.53
N LYS A 330 -2.48 23.92 -1.85
CA LYS A 330 -1.97 25.00 -2.70
C LYS A 330 -3.01 26.11 -2.90
#